data_AF-C9L861-F1
#
_entry.id   AF-C9L861-F1
#
_cell.length_a   1.000
_cell.length_b   1.000
_cell.length_c   1.000
_cell.angle_alpha   90.00
_cell.angle_beta   90.00
_cell.angle_gamma   90.00
#
_symmetry.space_group_name_H-M   'P 1'
#
loop_
_entity.id
_entity.type
_entity.pdbx_description
1 polymer ?
#
loop_
_entity_poly.entity_id
_entity_poly.type
_entity_poly.pdbx_seq_one_letter_code
_entity_poly.pdbx_strand_id
1 'polypeptide(L)'
;MTAIIHHVFTSDKTVVIFYFYSNSPFGFSLILTTILLIFVFEYGNSNSLYEAMYGTVYLRDIVYQELLRRGYKVTVEKNGDKEIDFVCHKRDEKLHIQVAYLLASEETVQREFGVYDTIRDNFPKYVVSLDEFDMSRNGIKHRNIRDFLLAEEWN
;
A
#
# COMPACT_ATOMS: atom_id res chain seq x y z
N MET A 1 -14.28 -12.33 -10.44
CA MET A 1 -13.04 -12.84 -9.83
C MET A 1 -13.06 -12.37 -8.39
N THR A 2 -13.19 -13.27 -7.42
CA THR A 2 -13.30 -12.91 -6.00
C THR A 2 -12.02 -13.36 -5.31
N ALA A 3 -11.20 -12.41 -4.88
CA ALA A 3 -10.06 -12.69 -4.00
C ALA A 3 -10.60 -12.75 -2.56
N ILE A 4 -10.32 -13.84 -1.86
CA ILE A 4 -10.67 -13.99 -0.44
C ILE A 4 -9.36 -14.08 0.34
N ILE A 5 -9.12 -13.12 1.24
CA ILE A 5 -8.04 -13.24 2.22
C ILE A 5 -8.52 -14.17 3.32
N HIS A 6 -7.81 -15.27 3.51
CA HIS A 6 -8.18 -16.25 4.53
C HIS A 6 -7.55 -15.93 5.89
N HIS A 7 -6.30 -15.42 5.92
CA HIS A 7 -5.61 -15.08 7.15
C HIS A 7 -4.56 -13.97 6.94
N VAL A 8 -4.50 -13.03 7.90
CA VAL A 8 -3.39 -12.10 8.10
C VAL A 8 -2.67 -12.56 9.36
N PHE A 9 -1.44 -13.05 9.24
CA PHE A 9 -0.60 -13.32 10.41
C PHE A 9 0.32 -12.14 10.65
N THR A 10 0.35 -11.66 11.89
CA THR A 10 1.27 -10.62 12.32
C THR A 10 2.13 -11.16 13.46
N SER A 11 3.44 -11.27 13.26
CA SER A 11 4.42 -11.32 14.35
C SER A 11 5.07 -9.94 14.48
N ASP A 12 5.93 -9.72 15.47
CA ASP A 12 6.52 -8.41 15.78
C ASP A 12 7.23 -7.72 14.59
N LYS A 13 7.53 -8.42 13.48
CA LYS A 13 8.16 -7.85 12.28
C LYS A 13 7.61 -8.34 10.92
N THR A 14 6.54 -9.12 10.88
CA THR A 14 6.10 -9.77 9.63
C THR A 14 4.60 -9.67 9.45
N VAL A 15 4.16 -9.16 8.29
CA VAL A 15 2.77 -9.24 7.83
C VAL A 15 2.70 -10.26 6.70
N VAL A 16 2.08 -11.41 6.96
CA VAL A 16 1.84 -12.43 5.94
C VAL A 16 0.39 -12.32 5.47
N ILE A 17 0.19 -11.96 4.21
CA ILE A 17 -1.13 -11.86 3.59
C ILE A 17 -1.30 -13.00 2.59
N PHE A 18 -2.22 -13.92 2.87
CA PHE A 18 -2.54 -14.99 1.92
C PHE A 18 -3.70 -14.58 1.01
N TYR A 19 -3.44 -14.49 -0.29
CA TYR A 19 -4.48 -14.33 -1.31
C TYR A 19 -4.87 -15.70 -1.89
N PHE A 20 -6.14 -16.10 -1.73
CA PHE A 20 -6.70 -17.24 -2.44
C PHE A 20 -7.68 -16.77 -3.52
N TYR A 21 -7.44 -17.18 -4.76
CA TYR A 21 -8.36 -17.00 -5.87
C TYR A 21 -9.17 -18.28 -6.10
N SER A 22 -10.47 -18.23 -5.81
CA SER A 22 -11.40 -19.29 -6.18
C SER A 22 -11.78 -19.14 -7.67
N ASN A 23 -11.43 -20.15 -8.48
CA ASN A 23 -11.71 -20.34 -9.92
C ASN A 23 -10.67 -19.82 -10.95
N SER A 24 -9.39 -20.11 -10.74
CA SER A 24 -8.41 -20.18 -11.85
C SER A 24 -8.33 -21.62 -12.37
N PRO A 25 -8.40 -21.89 -13.70
CA PRO A 25 -8.15 -23.22 -14.26
C PRO A 25 -6.68 -23.66 -14.11
N PHE A 26 -5.80 -22.71 -13.75
CA PHE A 26 -4.42 -22.96 -13.37
C PHE A 26 -4.32 -22.84 -11.85
N GLY A 27 -4.62 -23.94 -11.16
CA GLY A 27 -4.47 -24.03 -9.71
C GLY A 27 -3.03 -23.68 -9.29
N PHE A 28 -2.91 -23.04 -8.12
CA PHE A 28 -1.66 -22.86 -7.37
C PHE A 28 -0.59 -21.87 -7.86
N SER A 29 -0.83 -21.01 -8.87
CA SER A 29 0.26 -20.17 -9.39
C SER A 29 0.59 -18.88 -8.58
N LEU A 30 -0.27 -18.42 -7.65
CA LEU A 30 -0.08 -17.13 -6.96
C LEU A 30 0.37 -17.23 -5.50
N ILE A 31 0.04 -18.33 -4.82
CA ILE A 31 0.45 -18.60 -3.42
C ILE A 31 1.99 -18.70 -3.32
N LEU A 32 2.62 -19.23 -4.37
CA LEU A 32 4.07 -19.34 -4.45
C LEU A 32 4.73 -17.94 -4.54
N THR A 33 4.10 -16.97 -5.20
CA THR A 33 4.68 -15.64 -5.46
C THR A 33 4.76 -14.79 -4.19
N THR A 34 3.71 -14.80 -3.36
CA THR A 34 3.67 -14.01 -2.12
C THR A 34 4.58 -14.59 -1.03
N ILE A 35 4.64 -15.93 -0.91
CA ILE A 35 5.55 -16.61 0.03
C ILE A 35 7.01 -16.44 -0.38
N LEU A 36 7.31 -16.50 -1.69
CA LEU A 36 8.66 -16.29 -2.22
C LEU A 36 9.16 -14.86 -1.94
N LEU A 37 8.28 -13.87 -1.95
CA LEU A 37 8.66 -12.46 -1.74
C LEU A 37 9.12 -12.16 -0.31
N ILE A 38 8.44 -12.73 0.69
CA ILE A 38 8.81 -12.59 2.11
C ILE A 38 10.18 -13.21 2.37
N PHE A 39 10.48 -14.36 1.74
CA PHE A 39 11.81 -14.98 1.76
C PHE A 39 12.89 -14.10 1.13
N VAL A 40 12.59 -13.37 0.04
CA VAL A 40 13.56 -12.48 -0.61
C VAL A 40 13.95 -11.29 0.29
N PHE A 41 13.01 -10.74 1.07
CA PHE A 41 13.31 -9.69 2.06
C PHE A 41 14.12 -10.21 3.26
N GLU A 42 13.92 -11.47 3.68
CA GLU A 42 14.69 -12.08 4.79
C GLU A 42 16.10 -12.52 4.38
N TYR A 43 16.33 -12.95 3.13
CA TYR A 43 17.59 -13.63 2.75
C TYR A 43 18.68 -12.78 2.09
N GLY A 44 18.42 -11.50 1.82
CA GLY A 44 19.47 -10.54 1.44
C GLY A 44 20.06 -10.71 0.04
N ASN A 45 20.12 -9.59 -0.68
CA ASN A 45 21.28 -9.28 -1.53
C ASN A 45 21.40 -7.76 -1.67
N SER A 46 22.60 -7.28 -1.38
CA SER A 46 23.00 -5.89 -1.19
C SER A 46 22.83 -5.01 -2.44
N ASN A 47 21.62 -4.48 -2.66
CA ASN A 47 21.46 -3.32 -3.53
C ASN A 47 20.21 -2.52 -3.14
N SER A 48 20.41 -1.51 -2.29
CA SER A 48 19.35 -0.70 -1.66
C SER A 48 18.39 -0.04 -2.66
N LEU A 49 18.86 0.28 -3.87
CA LEU A 49 18.02 0.87 -4.92
C LEU A 49 17.03 -0.15 -5.54
N TYR A 50 17.47 -1.39 -5.74
CA TYR A 50 16.58 -2.45 -6.22
C TYR A 50 15.51 -2.75 -5.16
N GLU A 51 15.91 -2.83 -3.91
CA GLU A 51 15.00 -3.05 -2.80
C GLU A 51 13.96 -1.94 -2.67
N ALA A 52 14.35 -0.67 -2.79
CA ALA A 52 13.42 0.46 -2.74
C ALA A 52 12.46 0.50 -3.94
N MET A 53 12.97 0.27 -5.16
CA MET A 53 12.15 0.33 -6.38
C MET A 53 11.16 -0.83 -6.45
N TYR A 54 11.62 -2.06 -6.25
CA TYR A 54 10.75 -3.23 -6.26
C TYR A 54 9.87 -3.28 -5.01
N GLY A 55 10.40 -2.89 -3.84
CA GLY A 55 9.65 -2.81 -2.59
C GLY A 55 8.44 -1.88 -2.70
N THR A 56 8.60 -0.70 -3.31
CA THR A 56 7.48 0.22 -3.52
C THR A 56 6.40 -0.41 -4.42
N VAL A 57 6.80 -1.10 -5.51
CA VAL A 57 5.87 -1.78 -6.42
C VAL A 57 5.06 -2.85 -5.67
N TYR A 58 5.71 -3.68 -4.86
CA TYR A 58 5.03 -4.73 -4.11
C TYR A 58 4.11 -4.18 -3.00
N LEU A 59 4.55 -3.15 -2.29
CA LEU A 59 3.71 -2.49 -1.28
C LEU A 59 2.45 -1.90 -1.92
N ARG A 60 2.59 -1.27 -3.07
CA ARG A 60 1.47 -0.74 -3.84
C ARG A 60 0.50 -1.85 -4.24
N ASP A 61 0.99 -3.01 -4.70
CA ASP A 61 0.15 -4.15 -5.02
C ASP A 61 -0.60 -4.69 -3.79
N ILE A 62 0.06 -4.79 -2.64
CA ILE A 62 -0.55 -5.20 -1.38
C ILE A 62 -1.70 -4.25 -0.99
N VAL A 63 -1.44 -2.94 -1.01
CA VAL A 63 -2.44 -1.90 -0.71
C VAL A 63 -3.61 -1.98 -1.68
N TYR A 64 -3.33 -2.11 -2.98
CA TYR A 64 -4.35 -2.24 -4.02
C TYR A 64 -5.30 -3.42 -3.78
N GLN A 65 -4.74 -4.59 -3.51
CA GLN A 65 -5.53 -5.79 -3.27
C GLN A 65 -6.39 -5.67 -2.00
N GLU A 66 -5.87 -5.04 -0.95
CA GLU A 66 -6.64 -4.77 0.26
C GLU A 66 -7.80 -3.79 0.03
N LEU A 67 -7.57 -2.74 -0.76
CA LEU A 67 -8.61 -1.78 -1.17
C LEU A 67 -9.75 -2.50 -1.90
N LEU A 68 -9.42 -3.37 -2.85
CA LEU A 68 -10.41 -4.18 -3.57
C LEU A 68 -11.18 -5.11 -2.63
N ARG A 69 -10.49 -5.78 -1.70
CA ARG A 69 -11.13 -6.66 -0.71
C ARG A 69 -12.13 -5.91 0.17
N ARG A 70 -11.80 -4.69 0.59
CA ARG A 70 -12.70 -3.82 1.37
C ARG A 70 -13.83 -3.21 0.53
N GLY A 71 -13.88 -3.50 -0.77
CA GLY A 71 -14.95 -3.10 -1.67
C GLY A 71 -14.82 -1.69 -2.24
N TYR A 72 -13.62 -1.11 -2.22
CA TYR A 72 -13.37 0.17 -2.88
C TYR A 72 -13.24 -0.01 -4.39
N LYS A 73 -13.82 0.93 -5.14
CA LYS A 73 -13.45 1.17 -6.54
C LYS A 73 -12.20 2.03 -6.56
N VAL A 74 -11.12 1.50 -7.10
CA VAL A 74 -9.80 2.16 -7.13
C VAL A 74 -9.53 2.74 -8.51
N THR A 75 -9.08 3.99 -8.55
CA THR A 75 -8.66 4.73 -9.74
C THR A 75 -7.34 5.42 -9.50
N VAL A 76 -6.60 5.72 -10.57
CA VAL A 76 -5.38 6.53 -10.51
C VAL A 76 -5.73 7.95 -10.97
N GLU A 77 -5.31 8.98 -10.24
CA GLU A 77 -5.57 10.38 -10.60
C GLU A 77 -4.24 11.11 -10.86
N LYS A 78 -4.16 11.78 -12.01
CA LYS A 78 -3.04 12.65 -12.40
C LYS A 78 -3.46 14.10 -12.31
N ASN A 79 -2.65 14.91 -11.65
CA ASN A 79 -2.84 16.35 -11.56
C ASN A 79 -1.54 17.08 -11.92
N GLY A 80 -1.46 17.54 -13.17
CA GLY A 80 -0.22 18.04 -13.77
C GLY A 80 0.82 16.92 -13.84
N ASP A 81 1.99 17.16 -13.25
CA ASP A 81 3.10 16.20 -13.21
C ASP A 81 3.04 15.26 -12.00
N LYS A 82 2.06 15.45 -11.09
CA LYS A 82 1.90 14.61 -9.89
C LYS A 82 0.82 13.55 -10.13
N GLU A 83 1.08 12.33 -9.70
CA GLU A 83 0.17 11.19 -9.76
C GLU A 83 -0.07 10.69 -8.34
N ILE A 84 -1.33 10.51 -7.96
CA ILE A 84 -1.70 9.83 -6.70
C ILE A 84 -1.88 8.37 -7.05
N ASP A 85 -1.16 7.48 -6.34
CA ASP A 85 -1.21 6.04 -6.61
C ASP A 85 -2.66 5.53 -6.61
N PHE A 86 -3.45 5.89 -5.60
CA PHE A 86 -4.84 5.46 -5.49
C PHE A 86 -5.81 6.53 -5.00
N VAL A 87 -6.84 6.76 -5.79
CA VAL A 87 -8.07 7.43 -5.40
C VAL A 87 -9.17 6.38 -5.31
N CYS A 88 -9.72 6.19 -4.12
CA CYS A 88 -10.59 5.07 -3.80
C CYS A 88 -11.97 5.56 -3.42
N HIS A 89 -13.01 4.91 -3.97
CA HIS A 89 -14.40 5.28 -3.78
C HIS A 89 -15.22 4.11 -3.27
N LYS A 90 -16.03 4.34 -2.24
CA LYS A 90 -16.99 3.36 -1.72
C LYS A 90 -18.22 4.08 -1.19
N ARG A 91 -19.34 4.00 -1.93
CA ARG A 91 -20.55 4.80 -1.64
C ARG A 91 -20.19 6.29 -1.57
N ASP A 92 -20.41 6.93 -0.43
CA ASP A 92 -20.11 8.35 -0.19
C ASP A 92 -18.71 8.57 0.41
N GLU A 93 -17.93 7.50 0.61
CA GLU A 93 -16.54 7.58 1.05
C GLU A 93 -15.62 7.77 -0.16
N LYS A 94 -14.67 8.70 -0.01
CA LYS A 94 -13.51 8.84 -0.88
C LYS A 94 -12.27 8.90 -0.01
N LEU A 95 -11.18 8.29 -0.46
CA LEU A 95 -9.88 8.37 0.21
C LEU A 95 -8.76 8.38 -0.83
N HIS A 96 -7.69 9.10 -0.50
CA HIS A 96 -6.50 9.22 -1.33
C HIS A 96 -5.33 8.54 -0.64
N ILE A 97 -4.61 7.69 -1.36
CA ILE A 97 -3.48 6.94 -0.82
C ILE A 97 -2.29 7.09 -1.77
N GLN A 98 -1.15 7.43 -1.18
CA GLN A 98 0.18 7.43 -1.77
C GLN A 98 1.01 6.38 -1.04
N VAL A 99 1.76 5.56 -1.77
CA VAL A 99 2.53 4.44 -1.21
C VAL A 99 4.02 4.66 -1.41
N ALA A 100 4.79 4.49 -0.35
CA ALA A 100 6.24 4.59 -0.37
C ALA A 100 6.88 3.36 0.30
N TYR A 101 8.04 2.90 -0.17
CA TYR A 101 8.79 1.87 0.57
C TYR A 101 9.37 2.43 1.87
N LEU A 102 10.22 3.46 1.75
CA LEU A 102 10.84 4.17 2.87
C LEU A 102 10.89 5.67 2.57
N LEU A 103 10.63 6.49 3.58
CA LEU A 103 10.71 7.94 3.57
C LEU A 103 12.13 8.39 3.98
N ALA A 104 13.13 7.85 3.28
CA ALA A 104 14.54 7.90 3.68
C ALA A 104 15.21 9.30 3.54
N SER A 105 14.57 10.24 2.86
CA SER A 105 15.09 11.60 2.66
C SER A 105 13.98 12.64 2.66
N GLU A 106 14.31 13.88 3.00
CA GLU A 106 13.35 15.00 2.92
C GLU A 106 12.83 15.18 1.49
N GLU A 107 13.65 14.94 0.46
CA GLU A 107 13.22 14.96 -0.93
C GLU A 107 12.10 13.93 -1.20
N THR A 108 12.26 12.71 -0.69
CA THR A 108 11.25 11.65 -0.84
C THR A 108 9.99 12.03 -0.08
N VAL A 109 10.11 12.52 1.15
CA VAL A 109 8.99 13.02 1.94
C VAL A 109 8.24 14.12 1.20
N GLN A 110 8.93 15.11 0.66
CA GLN A 110 8.31 16.21 -0.08
C GLN A 110 7.62 15.71 -1.36
N ARG A 111 8.19 14.71 -2.04
CA ARG A 111 7.57 14.09 -3.21
C ARG A 111 6.28 13.36 -2.85
N GLU A 112 6.33 12.45 -1.87
CA GLU A 112 5.19 11.60 -1.50
C GLU A 112 4.07 12.37 -0.82
N PHE A 113 4.37 13.37 0.03
CA PHE A 113 3.33 14.20 0.65
C PHE A 113 2.84 15.29 -0.32
N GLY A 114 3.71 15.81 -1.17
CA GLY A 114 3.41 16.90 -2.09
C GLY A 114 2.42 16.52 -3.20
N VAL A 115 2.16 15.23 -3.47
CA VAL A 115 1.11 14.82 -4.42
C VAL A 115 -0.26 15.39 -4.04
N TYR A 116 -0.46 15.75 -2.76
CA TYR A 116 -1.71 16.27 -2.23
C TYR A 116 -1.86 17.79 -2.28
N ASP A 117 -0.82 18.56 -2.62
CA ASP A 117 -0.85 20.04 -2.57
C ASP A 117 -1.98 20.64 -3.41
N THR A 118 -2.38 19.94 -4.47
CA THR A 118 -3.39 20.38 -5.44
C THR A 118 -4.77 19.82 -5.15
N ILE A 119 -4.90 18.91 -4.18
CA ILE A 119 -6.17 18.26 -3.82
C ILE A 119 -6.89 19.11 -2.78
N ARG A 120 -8.00 19.74 -3.21
CA ARG A 120 -8.76 20.70 -2.40
C ARG A 120 -9.94 20.10 -1.63
N ASP A 121 -10.20 18.81 -1.80
CA ASP A 121 -11.26 18.14 -1.05
C ASP A 121 -10.83 17.85 0.40
N ASN A 122 -11.81 17.60 1.28
CA ASN A 122 -11.57 17.30 2.68
C ASN A 122 -11.59 15.79 2.98
N PHE A 123 -11.48 14.95 1.95
CA PHE A 123 -11.43 13.51 2.13
C PHE A 123 -10.09 13.06 2.72
N PRO A 124 -10.07 11.94 3.47
CA PRO A 124 -8.84 11.39 4.04
C PRO A 124 -7.72 11.22 3.01
N LYS A 125 -6.50 11.57 3.42
CA LYS A 125 -5.28 11.48 2.61
C LYS A 125 -4.22 10.72 3.40
N TYR A 126 -3.63 9.71 2.79
CA TYR A 126 -2.73 8.78 3.44
C TYR A 126 -1.42 8.65 2.69
N VAL A 127 -0.30 8.77 3.41
CA VAL A 127 0.98 8.23 2.96
C VAL A 127 1.20 6.92 3.72
N VAL A 128 1.32 5.81 3.00
CA VAL A 128 1.50 4.47 3.57
C VAL A 128 2.92 3.98 3.28
N SER A 129 3.67 3.58 4.30
CA SER A 129 5.06 3.15 4.16
C SER A 129 5.50 2.07 5.16
N LEU A 130 6.76 1.63 5.11
CA LEU A 130 7.36 0.79 6.17
C LEU A 130 7.90 1.59 7.36
N ASP A 131 7.92 2.92 7.28
CA ASP A 131 8.46 3.74 8.36
C ASP A 131 7.59 3.63 9.62
N GLU A 132 8.24 3.43 10.77
CA GLU A 132 7.57 3.28 12.08
C GLU A 132 7.21 4.63 12.71
N PHE A 133 7.92 5.69 12.35
CA PHE A 133 7.68 7.03 12.91
C PHE A 133 6.51 7.72 12.22
N ASP A 134 5.64 8.35 13.00
CA ASP A 134 4.55 9.14 12.44
C ASP A 134 5.09 10.44 11.82
N MET A 135 4.90 10.59 10.51
CA MET A 135 5.31 11.75 9.72
C MET A 135 4.11 12.58 9.23
N SER A 136 2.92 12.35 9.80
CA SER A 136 1.67 13.05 9.49
C SER A 136 1.86 14.55 9.56
N ARG A 137 1.31 15.28 8.58
CA ARG A 137 1.44 16.74 8.46
C ARG A 137 0.34 17.30 7.59
N ASN A 138 -0.07 18.55 7.82
CA ASN A 138 -1.00 19.29 6.96
C ASN A 138 -2.31 18.54 6.65
N GLY A 139 -2.84 17.77 7.61
CA GLY A 139 -4.05 16.96 7.42
C GLY A 139 -3.85 15.65 6.65
N ILE A 140 -2.63 15.33 6.24
CA ILE A 140 -2.23 14.04 5.63
C ILE A 140 -1.77 13.10 6.73
N LYS A 141 -2.32 11.87 6.75
CA LYS A 141 -2.01 10.85 7.74
C LYS A 141 -0.89 9.95 7.23
N HIS A 142 0.19 9.85 7.98
CA HIS A 142 1.18 8.81 7.77
C HIS A 142 0.74 7.54 8.50
N ARG A 143 0.85 6.39 7.82
CA ARG A 143 0.57 5.08 8.42
C ARG A 143 1.64 4.09 8.00
N ASN A 144 2.16 3.37 8.99
CA ASN A 144 2.87 2.14 8.71
C ASN A 144 1.92 1.17 8.00
N ILE A 145 2.42 0.42 7.01
CA ILE A 145 1.64 -0.53 6.22
C ILE A 145 0.94 -1.56 7.11
N ARG A 146 1.59 -1.99 8.20
CA ARG A 146 0.99 -2.93 9.15
C ARG A 146 -0.26 -2.33 9.79
N ASP A 147 -0.16 -1.12 10.32
CA ASP A 147 -1.28 -0.44 10.97
C ASP A 147 -2.38 -0.12 9.97
N PHE A 148 -2.02 0.27 8.74
CA PHE A 148 -2.97 0.52 7.66
C PHE A 148 -3.81 -0.72 7.32
N LEU A 149 -3.16 -1.88 7.19
CA LEU A 149 -3.81 -3.15 6.86
C LEU A 149 -4.66 -3.70 8.02
N LEU A 150 -4.23 -3.46 9.26
CA LEU A 150 -4.92 -3.95 10.47
C LEU A 150 -6.01 -3.01 10.98
N ALA A 151 -6.04 -1.76 10.52
CA ALA A 151 -7.07 -0.81 10.91
C ALA A 151 -8.47 -1.35 10.56
N GLU A 152 -9.40 -1.26 11.51
CA GLU A 152 -10.80 -1.64 11.30
C GLU A 152 -11.46 -0.70 10.27
N GLU A 153 -11.15 0.60 10.34
CA GLU A 153 -11.70 1.64 9.47
C GLU A 153 -10.62 2.65 9.05
N TRP A 154 -10.83 3.32 7.91
CA TRP A 154 -9.94 4.37 7.38
C TRP A 154 -10.66 5.72 7.38
N ASN A 155 -10.36 6.54 8.38
CA ASN A 155 -11.10 7.77 8.71
C ASN A 155 -10.26 9.02 8.45
#